data_AF-A0A530LBQ1-F1
#
_entry.id   AF-A0A530LBQ1-F1
#
_cell.length_a   1.000
_cell.length_b   1.000
_cell.length_c   1.000
_cell.angle_alpha   90.00
_cell.angle_beta   90.00
_cell.angle_gamma   90.00
#
_symmetry.space_group_name_H-M   'P 1'
#
loop_
_entity.id
_entity.type
_entity.pdbx_description
1 polymer ?
#
loop_
_entity_poly.entity_id
_entity_poly.type
_entity_poly.pdbx_seq_one_letter_code
_entity_poly.pdbx_strand_id
1 'polypeptide(L)'
;ILRDALKALEGRGLLTTRPGGGTHVADVIGQLFTKPVTDLISMHRKAVTDYLEYRREIEAVAAEYAARRATSDDLALLDRIMARMDEAHRTGNFDDEAEIDVEFHHAICECAHNIILLHTLRSCYRLLSEGVFQNRRLVFSVPGAREALLSQHRAIYTAVK
;
A
#
# COMPACT_ATOMS: atom_id res chain seq x y z
N ILE A 1 -4.11 37.14 -2.25
CA ILE A 1 -4.83 36.05 -1.53
C ILE A 1 -4.61 34.69 -2.19
N LEU A 2 -5.19 34.37 -3.36
CA LEU A 2 -5.03 33.03 -3.98
C LEU A 2 -3.57 32.70 -4.33
N ARG A 3 -2.84 33.65 -4.93
CA ARG A 3 -1.42 33.46 -5.29
C ARG A 3 -0.51 33.28 -4.08
N ASP A 4 -0.83 33.94 -2.98
CA ASP A 4 -0.07 33.85 -1.72
C ASP A 4 -0.37 32.54 -0.99
N ALA A 5 -1.63 32.08 -1.03
CA ALA A 5 -2.03 30.77 -0.52
C ALA A 5 -1.35 29.63 -1.30
N LEU A 6 -1.31 29.72 -2.64
CA LEU A 6 -0.61 28.74 -3.48
C LEU A 6 0.90 28.73 -3.21
N LYS A 7 1.54 29.89 -3.09
CA LYS A 7 2.96 29.99 -2.71
C LYS A 7 3.23 29.43 -1.31
N ALA A 8 2.32 29.64 -0.37
CA ALA A 8 2.44 29.08 0.97
C ALA A 8 2.32 27.55 0.96
N LEU A 9 1.44 26.99 0.13
CA LEU A 9 1.32 25.54 -0.06
C LEU A 9 2.53 24.94 -0.79
N GLU A 10 3.06 25.61 -1.81
CA GLU A 10 4.29 25.23 -2.52
C GLU A 10 5.51 25.29 -1.59
N GLY A 11 5.65 26.35 -0.77
CA GLY A 11 6.71 26.48 0.23
C GLY A 11 6.65 25.45 1.36
N ARG A 12 5.46 24.87 1.62
CA ARG A 12 5.26 23.73 2.53
C ARG A 12 5.45 22.37 1.84
N GLY A 13 5.74 22.35 0.54
CA GLY A 13 5.89 21.12 -0.25
C GLY A 13 4.57 20.38 -0.50
N LEU A 14 3.41 21.03 -0.33
CA LEU A 14 2.08 20.43 -0.56
C LEU A 14 1.60 20.58 -2.01
N LEU A 15 2.28 21.42 -2.79
CA LEU A 15 2.08 21.58 -4.22
C LEU A 15 3.43 21.48 -4.94
N THR A 16 3.40 20.95 -6.17
CA THR A 16 4.56 20.92 -7.08
C THR A 16 4.18 21.57 -8.41
N THR A 17 5.06 22.42 -8.91
CA THR A 17 4.89 23.05 -10.22
C THR A 17 5.73 22.30 -11.25
N ARG A 18 5.08 21.76 -12.29
CA ARG A 18 5.78 21.09 -13.39
C ARG A 18 6.00 22.09 -14.56
N PRO A 19 7.21 22.16 -15.15
CA PRO A 19 7.45 23.03 -16.31
C PRO A 19 6.43 22.76 -17.42
N GLY A 20 5.69 23.81 -17.83
CA GLY A 20 4.65 23.72 -18.87
C GLY A 20 3.34 23.01 -18.47
N GLY A 21 3.21 22.51 -17.24
CA GLY A 21 2.10 21.63 -16.83
C GLY A 21 1.21 22.13 -15.69
N GLY A 22 1.45 23.35 -15.17
CA GLY A 22 0.69 23.93 -14.05
C GLY A 22 1.10 23.40 -12.68
N THR A 23 0.29 23.72 -11.66
CA THR A 23 0.52 23.36 -10.25
C THR A 23 -0.32 22.14 -9.88
N HIS A 24 0.32 21.13 -9.30
CA HIS A 24 -0.28 19.85 -8.91
C HIS A 24 -0.16 19.63 -7.40
N VAL A 25 -1.05 18.83 -6.81
CA VAL A 25 -0.89 18.38 -5.42
C VAL A 25 0.36 17.51 -5.32
N ALA A 26 1.19 17.78 -4.31
CA ALA A 26 2.41 17.02 -4.10
C ALA A 26 2.09 15.60 -3.61
N ASP A 27 2.82 14.62 -4.13
CA ASP A 27 2.76 13.23 -3.68
C ASP A 27 3.49 13.08 -2.34
N VAL A 28 2.90 13.62 -1.27
CA VAL A 28 3.49 13.62 0.09
C VAL A 28 3.14 12.38 0.89
N ILE A 29 2.26 11.52 0.38
CA ILE A 29 1.81 10.32 1.08
C ILE A 29 2.72 9.15 0.71
N GLY A 30 3.27 8.47 1.73
CA GLY A 30 4.12 7.29 1.49
C GLY A 30 5.60 7.59 1.21
N GLN A 31 6.13 8.76 1.58
CA GLN A 31 7.56 9.08 1.44
C GLN A 31 8.28 9.16 2.80
N LEU A 32 8.30 8.07 3.57
CA LEU A 32 9.02 8.05 4.86
C LEU A 32 10.47 7.58 4.76
N PHE A 33 10.79 6.69 3.83
CA PHE A 33 12.14 6.16 3.69
C PHE A 33 12.97 7.03 2.75
N THR A 34 14.10 7.53 3.24
CA THR A 34 15.06 8.28 2.44
C THR A 34 15.87 7.34 1.56
N LYS A 35 16.38 7.83 0.42
CA LYS A 35 17.21 7.03 -0.50
C LYS A 35 18.35 6.24 0.20
N PRO A 36 19.12 6.80 1.15
CA PRO A 36 20.14 6.03 1.87
C PRO A 36 19.57 4.84 2.65
N VAL A 37 18.38 4.97 3.24
CA VAL A 37 17.71 3.88 3.97
C VAL A 37 17.21 2.82 2.98
N THR A 38 16.62 3.23 1.85
CA THR A 38 16.16 2.28 0.82
C THR A 38 17.33 1.52 0.20
N ASP A 39 18.46 2.18 -0.01
CA ASP A 39 19.70 1.56 -0.53
C ASP A 39 20.27 0.55 0.49
N LEU A 40 20.31 0.90 1.78
CA LEU A 40 20.72 -0.02 2.86
C LEU A 40 19.85 -1.29 2.88
N ILE A 41 18.53 -1.13 2.81
CA ILE A 41 17.59 -2.25 2.79
C ILE A 41 17.83 -3.15 1.57
N SER A 42 18.04 -2.55 0.40
CA SER A 42 18.30 -3.28 -0.86
C SER A 42 19.61 -4.08 -0.81
N MET A 43 20.65 -3.54 -0.18
CA MET A 43 22.00 -4.12 -0.19
C MET A 43 22.23 -5.17 0.89
N HIS A 44 21.43 -5.20 1.96
CA HIS A 44 21.69 -6.05 3.12
C HIS A 44 20.52 -6.98 3.45
N ARG A 45 20.75 -8.30 3.34
CA ARG A 45 19.75 -9.34 3.66
C ARG A 45 19.13 -9.19 5.05
N LYS A 46 19.92 -8.79 6.06
CA LYS A 46 19.41 -8.54 7.41
C LYS A 46 18.39 -7.38 7.42
N ALA A 47 18.69 -6.28 6.73
CA ALA A 47 17.79 -5.14 6.66
C ALA A 47 16.49 -5.48 5.91
N VAL A 48 16.54 -6.38 4.92
CA VAL A 48 15.32 -6.95 4.29
C VAL A 48 14.48 -7.69 5.32
N THR A 49 15.08 -8.56 6.13
CA THR A 49 14.36 -9.30 7.18
C THR A 49 13.73 -8.34 8.20
N ASP A 50 14.50 -7.37 8.69
CA ASP A 50 14.02 -6.37 9.65
C ASP A 50 12.85 -5.55 9.08
N TYR A 51 12.91 -5.20 7.80
CA TYR A 51 11.81 -4.53 7.10
C TYR A 51 10.55 -5.41 6.99
N LEU A 52 10.70 -6.69 6.65
CA LEU A 52 9.55 -7.60 6.50
C LEU A 52 8.89 -7.88 7.86
N GLU A 53 9.69 -8.00 8.93
CA GLU A 53 9.21 -8.08 10.30
C GLU A 53 8.42 -6.84 10.67
N TYR A 54 9.02 -5.65 10.47
CA TYR A 54 8.35 -4.38 10.72
C TYR A 54 7.00 -4.30 10.00
N ARG A 55 6.99 -4.58 8.68
CA ARG A 55 5.78 -4.49 7.86
C ARG A 55 4.69 -5.42 8.38
N ARG A 56 5.03 -6.66 8.74
CA ARG A 56 4.06 -7.63 9.27
C ARG A 56 3.37 -7.10 10.53
N GLU A 57 4.13 -6.51 11.46
CA GLU A 57 3.57 -6.00 12.71
C GLU A 57 2.65 -4.80 12.46
N ILE A 58 3.03 -3.86 11.58
CA ILE A 58 2.18 -2.70 11.29
C ILE A 58 0.95 -3.05 10.44
N GLU A 59 1.03 -4.05 9.55
CA GLU A 59 -0.12 -4.57 8.79
C GLU A 59 -1.16 -5.20 9.73
N ALA A 60 -0.71 -5.93 10.76
CA ALA A 60 -1.60 -6.52 11.76
C ALA A 60 -2.36 -5.43 12.55
N VAL A 61 -1.66 -4.38 12.99
CA VAL A 61 -2.29 -3.23 13.67
C VAL A 61 -3.28 -2.51 12.75
N ALA A 62 -2.92 -2.32 11.47
CA ALA A 62 -3.83 -1.70 10.50
C ALA A 62 -5.09 -2.53 10.27
N ALA A 63 -4.97 -3.85 10.15
CA ALA A 63 -6.11 -4.75 10.01
C ALA A 63 -7.02 -4.74 11.25
N GLU A 64 -6.45 -4.73 12.47
CA GLU A 64 -7.22 -4.58 13.71
C GLU A 64 -8.01 -3.27 13.72
N TYR A 65 -7.38 -2.17 13.32
CA TYR A 65 -8.03 -0.87 13.27
C TYR A 65 -9.10 -0.81 12.18
N ALA A 66 -8.84 -1.37 11.00
CA ALA A 66 -9.81 -1.47 9.92
C ALA A 66 -11.08 -2.18 10.40
N ALA A 67 -10.93 -3.31 11.09
CA ALA A 67 -12.06 -4.07 11.61
C ALA A 67 -12.92 -3.32 12.63
N ARG A 68 -12.36 -2.33 13.32
CA ARG A 68 -13.10 -1.52 14.31
C ARG A 68 -13.65 -0.21 13.76
N ARG A 69 -13.13 0.26 12.62
CA ARG A 69 -13.31 1.65 12.17
C ARG A 69 -13.84 1.77 10.75
N ALA A 70 -13.87 0.69 9.97
CA ALA A 70 -14.36 0.71 8.60
C ALA A 70 -15.78 1.30 8.54
N THR A 71 -15.98 2.21 7.60
CA THR A 71 -17.26 2.81 7.29
C THR A 71 -18.03 1.96 6.27
N SER A 72 -19.31 2.26 6.05
CA SER A 72 -20.10 1.59 5.00
C SER A 72 -19.47 1.74 3.60
N ASP A 73 -18.85 2.89 3.32
CA ASP A 73 -18.22 3.17 2.03
C ASP A 73 -16.92 2.38 1.88
N ASP A 74 -16.16 2.24 2.96
CA ASP A 74 -14.96 1.40 3.02
C ASP A 74 -15.31 -0.07 2.76
N LEU A 75 -16.36 -0.58 3.41
CA LEU A 75 -16.84 -1.96 3.21
C LEU A 75 -17.31 -2.18 1.77
N ALA A 76 -18.02 -1.22 1.17
CA ALA A 76 -18.42 -1.30 -0.22
C ALA A 76 -17.22 -1.29 -1.19
N LEU A 77 -16.14 -0.58 -0.84
CA LEU A 77 -14.89 -0.63 -1.59
C LEU A 77 -14.22 -1.99 -1.48
N LEU A 78 -14.09 -2.53 -0.26
CA LEU A 78 -13.51 -3.85 -0.02
C LEU A 78 -14.28 -4.96 -0.73
N ASP A 79 -15.62 -4.90 -0.77
CA ASP A 79 -16.47 -5.83 -1.52
C ASP A 79 -16.09 -5.86 -3.01
N ARG A 80 -15.87 -4.69 -3.63
CA ARG A 80 -15.47 -4.59 -5.05
C ARG A 80 -14.06 -5.13 -5.29
N ILE A 81 -13.12 -4.84 -4.39
CA ILE A 81 -11.74 -5.31 -4.49
C ILE A 81 -11.69 -6.84 -4.37
N MET A 82 -12.38 -7.41 -3.39
CA MET A 82 -12.42 -8.87 -3.19
C MET A 82 -13.06 -9.60 -4.38
N ALA A 83 -14.16 -9.07 -4.93
CA ALA A 83 -14.77 -9.65 -6.13
C ALA A 83 -13.82 -9.65 -7.34
N ARG A 84 -13.06 -8.56 -7.54
CA ARG A 84 -12.03 -8.50 -8.58
C ARG A 84 -10.89 -9.48 -8.32
N MET A 85 -10.46 -9.62 -7.07
CA MET A 85 -9.40 -10.55 -6.68
C MET A 85 -9.81 -12.01 -6.93
N ASP A 86 -11.04 -12.39 -6.56
CA ASP A 86 -11.58 -13.72 -6.82
C ASP A 86 -11.64 -14.04 -8.32
N GLU A 87 -12.04 -13.07 -9.14
CA GLU A 87 -12.11 -13.23 -10.59
C GLU A 87 -10.72 -13.33 -11.23
N ALA A 88 -9.78 -12.48 -10.83
CA ALA A 88 -8.38 -12.55 -11.27
C ALA A 88 -7.75 -13.90 -10.88
N HIS A 89 -8.05 -14.38 -9.67
CA HIS A 89 -7.58 -15.67 -9.21
C HIS A 89 -8.10 -16.82 -10.09
N ARG A 90 -9.41 -16.83 -10.35
CA ARG A 90 -10.13 -17.83 -11.16
C ARG A 90 -9.65 -17.87 -12.61
N THR A 91 -9.38 -16.71 -13.20
CA THR A 91 -8.92 -16.59 -14.59
C THR A 91 -7.42 -16.82 -14.75
N GLY A 92 -6.66 -16.83 -13.65
CA GLY A 92 -5.22 -17.03 -13.66
C GLY A 92 -4.44 -15.81 -14.17
N ASN A 93 -5.04 -14.62 -14.17
CA ASN A 93 -4.34 -13.40 -14.56
C ASN A 93 -3.45 -12.90 -13.42
N PHE A 94 -2.18 -13.31 -13.43
CA PHE A 94 -1.23 -13.02 -12.35
C PHE A 94 -0.88 -11.55 -12.21
N ASP A 95 -0.76 -10.82 -13.32
CA ASP A 95 -0.37 -9.41 -13.27
C ASP A 95 -1.52 -8.59 -12.66
N ASP A 96 -2.77 -8.86 -13.04
CA ASP A 96 -3.96 -8.27 -12.41
C ASP A 96 -4.07 -8.64 -10.92
N GLU A 97 -3.85 -9.90 -10.56
CA GLU A 97 -3.92 -10.36 -9.16
C GLU A 97 -2.89 -9.65 -8.27
N ALA A 98 -1.68 -9.44 -8.78
CA ALA A 98 -0.62 -8.72 -8.06
C ALA A 98 -0.93 -7.23 -7.88
N GLU A 99 -1.57 -6.58 -8.87
CA GLU A 99 -2.03 -5.20 -8.76
C GLU A 99 -3.18 -5.07 -7.75
N ILE A 100 -4.17 -5.95 -7.82
CA ILE A 100 -5.32 -5.98 -6.90
C ILE A 100 -4.87 -6.29 -5.47
N ASP A 101 -3.84 -7.13 -5.29
CA ASP A 101 -3.23 -7.39 -4.00
C ASP A 101 -2.66 -6.09 -3.38
N VAL A 102 -1.95 -5.25 -4.14
CA VAL A 102 -1.51 -3.92 -3.62
C VAL A 102 -2.70 -3.03 -3.29
N GLU A 103 -3.72 -3.01 -4.14
CA GLU A 103 -4.95 -2.24 -3.93
C GLU A 103 -5.69 -2.65 -2.64
N PHE A 104 -5.81 -3.96 -2.39
CA PHE A 104 -6.43 -4.50 -1.18
C PHE A 104 -5.69 -4.04 0.08
N HIS A 105 -4.37 -4.17 0.08
CA HIS A 105 -3.54 -3.74 1.21
C HIS A 105 -3.66 -2.22 1.47
N HIS A 106 -3.69 -1.39 0.43
CA HIS A 106 -3.96 0.05 0.56
C HIS A 106 -5.35 0.32 1.14
N ALA A 107 -6.39 -0.38 0.67
CA ALA A 107 -7.74 -0.21 1.18
C ALA A 107 -7.83 -0.54 2.67
N ILE A 108 -7.21 -1.64 3.14
CA ILE A 108 -7.14 -1.97 4.57
C ILE A 108 -6.46 -0.85 5.38
N CYS A 109 -5.39 -0.25 4.86
CA CYS A 109 -4.72 0.87 5.53
C CYS A 109 -5.61 2.12 5.64
N GLU A 110 -6.42 2.39 4.62
CA GLU A 110 -7.38 3.50 4.62
C GLU A 110 -8.51 3.23 5.62
N CYS A 111 -9.04 2.01 5.64
CA CYS A 111 -10.06 1.56 6.60
C CYS A 111 -9.60 1.70 8.05
N ALA A 112 -8.29 1.65 8.32
CA ALA A 112 -7.74 1.84 9.66
C ALA A 112 -7.96 3.26 10.21
N HIS A 113 -8.33 4.23 9.36
CA HIS A 113 -8.57 5.63 9.71
C HIS A 113 -7.46 6.20 10.61
N ASN A 114 -6.20 5.86 10.29
CA ASN A 114 -5.02 6.32 10.99
C ASN A 114 -4.00 6.84 9.97
N ILE A 115 -3.84 8.16 9.94
CA ILE A 115 -3.01 8.84 8.95
C ILE A 115 -1.55 8.38 9.03
N ILE A 116 -1.00 8.15 10.23
CA ILE A 116 0.40 7.72 10.37
C ILE A 116 0.57 6.30 9.84
N LEU A 117 -0.34 5.37 10.15
CA LEU A 117 -0.30 4.02 9.57
C LEU A 117 -0.41 4.05 8.06
N LEU A 118 -1.29 4.90 7.51
CA LEU A 118 -1.44 5.08 6.07
C LEU A 118 -0.13 5.53 5.40
N HIS A 119 0.51 6.56 5.94
CA HIS A 119 1.79 7.05 5.41
C HIS A 119 2.89 5.99 5.53
N THR A 120 2.95 5.27 6.63
CA THR A 120 3.95 4.23 6.86
C THR A 120 3.78 3.06 5.91
N LEU A 121 2.59 2.48 5.84
CA LEU A 121 2.32 1.30 5.02
C LEU A 121 2.43 1.62 3.52
N ARG A 122 1.96 2.78 3.06
CA ARG A 122 2.21 3.22 1.67
C ARG A 122 3.70 3.35 1.37
N SER A 123 4.51 3.84 2.32
CA SER A 123 5.97 3.86 2.15
C SER A 123 6.55 2.45 2.02
N CYS A 124 6.05 1.50 2.82
CA CYS A 124 6.45 0.10 2.71
C CYS A 124 6.08 -0.50 1.34
N TYR A 125 4.85 -0.31 0.86
CA TYR A 125 4.42 -0.87 -0.43
C TYR A 125 5.16 -0.26 -1.62
N ARG A 126 5.47 1.04 -1.58
CA ARG A 126 6.30 1.69 -2.62
C ARG A 126 7.67 1.02 -2.76
N LEU A 127 8.33 0.66 -1.66
CA LEU A 127 9.61 -0.06 -1.74
C LEU A 127 9.48 -1.42 -2.44
N LEU A 128 8.36 -2.12 -2.25
CA LEU A 128 8.11 -3.37 -2.99
C LEU A 128 7.90 -3.12 -4.48
N SER A 129 7.12 -2.10 -4.83
CA SER A 129 6.82 -1.75 -6.22
C SER A 129 8.03 -1.19 -6.97
N GLU A 130 8.94 -0.48 -6.30
CA GLU A 130 10.17 0.08 -6.89
C GLU A 130 11.29 -0.96 -7.06
N GLY A 131 11.03 -2.24 -6.76
CA GLY A 131 11.96 -3.34 -7.02
C GLY A 131 13.13 -3.44 -6.03
N VAL A 132 13.04 -2.76 -4.88
CA VAL A 132 13.99 -2.90 -3.76
C VAL A 132 13.98 -4.32 -3.20
N PHE A 133 12.85 -5.02 -3.33
CA PHE A 133 12.70 -6.41 -2.93
C PHE A 133 12.49 -7.33 -4.13
N GLN A 134 12.90 -8.59 -3.94
CA GLN A 134 12.53 -9.68 -4.83
C GLN A 134 11.02 -9.67 -5.04
N ASN A 135 10.65 -9.48 -6.31
CA ASN A 135 9.34 -9.09 -6.81
C ASN A 135 8.20 -9.91 -6.17
N ARG A 136 7.05 -9.29 -5.85
CA ARG A 136 5.84 -9.99 -5.39
C ARG A 136 5.49 -11.17 -6.31
N ARG A 137 5.77 -11.06 -7.61
CA ARG A 137 5.71 -12.15 -8.60
C ARG A 137 6.42 -13.44 -8.18
N LEU A 138 7.55 -13.34 -7.49
CA LEU A 138 8.28 -14.52 -6.98
C LEU A 138 7.49 -15.25 -5.89
N VAL A 139 6.77 -14.52 -5.02
CA VAL A 139 5.88 -15.13 -4.02
C VAL A 139 4.74 -15.87 -4.71
N PHE A 140 4.11 -15.24 -5.70
CA PHE A 140 3.03 -15.87 -6.50
C PHE A 140 3.52 -17.05 -7.34
N SER A 141 4.82 -17.13 -7.65
CA SER A 141 5.43 -18.25 -8.37
C SER A 141 5.66 -19.50 -7.52
N VAL A 142 5.57 -19.39 -6.18
CA VAL A 142 5.71 -20.53 -5.27
C VAL A 142 4.45 -21.41 -5.35
N PRO A 143 4.58 -22.74 -5.56
CA PRO A 143 3.43 -23.64 -5.60
C PRO A 143 2.55 -23.53 -4.34
N GLY A 144 1.25 -23.36 -4.54
CA GLY A 144 0.26 -23.21 -3.46
C GLY A 144 0.19 -21.84 -2.80
N ALA A 145 1.12 -20.91 -3.09
CA ALA A 145 1.13 -19.59 -2.48
C ALA A 145 -0.10 -18.75 -2.88
N ARG A 146 -0.56 -18.85 -4.14
CA ARG A 146 -1.74 -18.11 -4.62
C ARG A 146 -2.99 -18.42 -3.80
N GLU A 147 -3.27 -19.70 -3.58
CA GLU A 147 -4.43 -20.14 -2.81
C GLU A 147 -4.30 -19.69 -1.34
N ALA A 148 -3.10 -19.83 -0.76
CA ALA A 148 -2.84 -19.39 0.60
C ALA A 148 -3.03 -17.88 0.78
N LEU A 149 -2.54 -17.06 -0.16
CA LEU A 149 -2.70 -15.60 -0.16
C LEU A 149 -4.17 -15.20 -0.28
N LEU A 150 -4.91 -15.79 -1.23
CA LEU A 150 -6.33 -15.50 -1.37
C LEU A 150 -7.12 -15.86 -0.10
N SER A 151 -6.81 -17.00 0.52
CA SER A 151 -7.40 -17.40 1.80
C SER A 151 -7.12 -16.40 2.91
N GLN A 152 -5.88 -15.89 3.01
CA GLN A 152 -5.51 -14.85 3.97
C GLN A 152 -6.26 -13.53 3.72
N HIS A 153 -6.36 -13.08 2.47
CA HIS A 153 -7.10 -11.88 2.11
C HIS A 153 -8.59 -12.01 2.47
N ARG A 154 -9.22 -13.16 2.16
CA ARG A 154 -10.61 -13.44 2.56
C ARG A 154 -10.79 -13.43 4.07
N ALA A 155 -9.84 -13.99 4.83
CA ALA A 155 -9.90 -13.98 6.29
C ALA A 155 -9.84 -12.55 6.84
N ILE A 156 -8.94 -11.70 6.32
CA ILE A 156 -8.84 -10.29 6.71
C ILE A 156 -10.11 -9.53 6.33
N TYR A 157 -10.57 -9.68 5.08
CA TYR A 157 -11.81 -9.07 4.60
C TYR A 157 -13.01 -9.43 5.48
N THR A 158 -13.15 -10.70 5.84
CA THR A 158 -14.23 -11.18 6.71
C THR A 158 -14.11 -10.61 8.11
N ALA A 159 -12.89 -10.44 8.64
CA ALA A 159 -12.69 -9.85 9.96
C ALA A 159 -12.99 -8.34 9.98
N VAL A 160 -12.91 -7.67 8.83
CA VAL A 160 -13.21 -6.23 8.72
C VAL A 160 -14.71 -5.95 8.56
N LYS A 161 -15.46 -6.91 8.02
CA LYS A 161 -16.89 -6.82 7.74
C LYS A 161 -17.76 -7.28 8.91
#